data_AF-A0A2H5W9B6-F1
#
_entry.id   AF-A0A2H5W9B6-F1
#
_cell.length_a   1.000
_cell.length_b   1.000
_cell.length_c   1.000
_cell.angle_alpha   90.00
_cell.angle_beta   90.00
_cell.angle_gamma   90.00
#
_symmetry.space_group_name_H-M   'P 1'
#
loop_
_entity.id
_entity.type
_entity.pdbx_description
1 polymer ?
#
loop_
_entity_poly.entity_id
_entity_poly.type
_entity_poly.pdbx_seq_one_letter_code
_entity_poly.pdbx_strand_id
1 'polypeptide(L)'
;MQGFLASFTGRCAGLWPGLWCLIWGMALSPAWGASPAGRADLTLGPGRPRTSPLRPVSTYSIIAIDPEANEMGVAVQSHWFSVGSVVTWAEPGVGVVATQSLVDVSYGPLGLDLMRGGKTASEALQALLRADEGREVRQVAMLDVRGNVVAHTGSRCIPEAGHQVGKNYSVQANLMLKATVWPAMARAFETTKGDLAERLMAALEAAEAEGGDLRGRQSAAIKIVRVRPEGPWWRNVVMELRVEDHPAPLKELRRLIQLHRAYAHMNAGDAALEKNDMATAMREYAAAEALAPDNLEMRFWHAVGLIGVGRLDEALPILVPILRKDARWMVLLERLPKVGLLPSDPAILERVRAALKK
;
A
#
# COMPACT_ATOMS: atom_id res chain seq x y z
N MET A 1 6.22 -25.67 46.85
CA MET A 1 5.06 -26.51 47.23
C MET A 1 3.94 -25.60 47.65
N GLN A 2 2.83 -25.62 46.90
CA GLN A 2 1.46 -25.29 47.28
C GLN A 2 1.19 -23.97 48.05
N GLY A 3 0.47 -23.07 47.39
CA GLY A 3 -0.29 -22.03 48.07
C GLY A 3 -0.37 -20.73 47.27
N PHE A 4 -1.32 -20.67 46.33
CA PHE A 4 -2.14 -19.52 45.93
C PHE A 4 -2.74 -19.79 44.54
N LEU A 5 -3.70 -20.71 44.50
CA LEU A 5 -4.53 -21.04 43.34
C LEU A 5 -5.97 -21.14 43.83
N ALA A 6 -6.60 -19.99 44.08
CA ALA A 6 -8.05 -19.85 44.21
C ALA A 6 -8.43 -18.39 44.47
N SER A 7 -8.69 -17.63 43.40
CA SER A 7 -9.74 -16.61 43.31
C SER A 7 -9.45 -15.72 42.11
N PHE A 8 -10.08 -15.99 40.96
CA PHE A 8 -10.50 -15.04 39.91
C PHE A 8 -10.91 -15.85 38.66
N THR A 9 -11.86 -16.77 38.86
CA THR A 9 -12.59 -17.42 37.78
C THR A 9 -14.03 -16.94 37.87
N GLY A 10 -14.31 -15.81 37.24
CA GLY A 10 -15.65 -15.25 37.21
C GLY A 10 -15.73 -13.99 36.35
N ARG A 11 -16.21 -14.17 35.13
CA ARG A 11 -16.54 -13.15 34.10
C ARG A 11 -15.33 -12.51 33.41
N CYS A 12 -14.87 -13.15 32.35
CA CYS A 12 -14.33 -12.57 31.09
C CYS A 12 -13.70 -13.69 30.23
N ALA A 13 -14.42 -14.80 30.07
CA ALA A 13 -14.03 -15.87 29.13
C ALA A 13 -15.03 -15.83 27.98
N GLY A 14 -14.72 -15.09 26.91
CA GLY A 14 -15.64 -14.98 25.77
C GLY A 14 -15.17 -14.17 24.57
N LEU A 15 -14.12 -13.37 24.66
CA LEU A 15 -13.61 -12.61 23.51
C LEU A 15 -12.14 -12.95 23.30
N TRP A 16 -11.86 -13.68 22.21
CA TRP A 16 -10.52 -14.05 21.79
C TRP A 16 -9.82 -12.79 21.24
N PRO A 17 -8.76 -12.25 21.87
CA PRO A 17 -8.16 -10.94 21.52
C PRO A 17 -7.37 -10.89 20.19
N GLY A 18 -7.64 -11.82 19.26
CA GLY A 18 -6.88 -11.95 18.01
C GLY A 18 -7.71 -12.40 16.81
N LEU A 19 -9.03 -12.57 16.96
CA LEU A 19 -9.89 -13.09 15.90
C LEU A 19 -10.36 -11.99 14.93
N TRP A 20 -10.44 -10.72 15.38
CA TRP A 20 -10.82 -9.59 14.51
C TRP A 20 -9.73 -9.21 13.51
N CYS A 21 -8.45 -9.37 13.86
CA CYS A 21 -7.32 -9.16 12.93
C CYS A 21 -7.32 -10.09 11.71
N LEU A 22 -8.01 -11.24 11.77
CA LEU A 22 -8.06 -12.21 10.67
C LEU A 22 -9.11 -11.87 9.61
N ILE A 23 -10.16 -11.13 9.96
CA ILE A 23 -11.25 -10.76 9.05
C ILE A 23 -10.77 -9.72 8.02
N TRP A 24 -9.82 -8.88 8.39
CA TRP A 24 -9.35 -7.75 7.58
C TRP A 24 -7.95 -7.93 6.97
N GLY A 25 -7.46 -9.16 6.92
CA GLY A 25 -6.30 -9.50 6.10
C GLY A 25 -4.94 -9.09 6.66
N MET A 26 -4.61 -9.46 7.90
CA MET A 26 -3.20 -9.78 8.20
C MET A 26 -2.89 -11.14 7.57
N ALA A 27 -2.28 -11.12 6.40
CA ALA A 27 -1.83 -12.31 5.70
C ALA A 27 -0.85 -13.11 6.59
N LEU A 28 -1.33 -14.19 7.18
CA LEU A 28 -0.49 -15.32 7.57
C LEU A 28 -0.36 -16.21 6.33
N SER A 29 0.84 -16.30 5.78
CA SER A 29 1.16 -17.26 4.74
C SER A 29 2.48 -17.96 5.06
N PRO A 30 2.63 -19.22 4.62
CA PRO A 30 3.49 -20.19 5.26
C PRO A 30 4.96 -19.95 4.95
N ALA A 31 5.80 -20.22 5.95
CA ALA A 31 7.24 -20.23 5.83
C ALA A 31 7.69 -21.16 4.70
N TRP A 32 8.39 -20.61 3.71
CA TRP A 32 9.14 -21.42 2.76
C TRP A 32 10.44 -21.84 3.42
N GLY A 33 10.56 -23.15 3.65
CA GLY A 33 11.73 -23.80 4.21
C GLY A 33 12.96 -23.62 3.31
N ALA A 34 14.08 -23.35 3.96
CA ALA A 34 15.40 -23.38 3.35
C ALA A 34 15.65 -24.76 2.71
N SER A 35 16.16 -24.77 1.48
CA SER A 35 16.80 -25.95 0.88
C SER A 35 18.29 -25.70 0.71
N PRO A 36 19.11 -26.76 0.82
CA PRO A 36 20.52 -26.63 1.15
C PRO A 36 21.41 -26.38 -0.07
N ALA A 37 22.60 -25.86 0.23
CA ALA A 37 23.67 -25.56 -0.71
C ALA A 37 24.04 -26.77 -1.58
N GLY A 38 23.88 -26.62 -2.90
CA GLY A 38 24.52 -27.46 -3.91
C GLY A 38 25.36 -26.56 -4.83
N ARG A 39 26.69 -26.68 -4.75
CA ARG A 39 27.60 -26.05 -5.71
C ARG A 39 27.42 -26.73 -7.07
N ALA A 40 26.95 -26.00 -8.06
CA ALA A 40 27.06 -26.36 -9.46
C ALA A 40 28.03 -25.39 -10.13
N ASP A 41 29.15 -25.95 -10.58
CA ASP A 41 30.16 -25.30 -11.42
C ASP A 41 29.53 -24.97 -12.78
N LEU A 42 29.35 -23.68 -13.07
CA LEU A 42 28.81 -23.19 -14.34
C LEU A 42 29.92 -22.43 -15.07
N THR A 43 30.58 -23.13 -15.98
CA THR A 43 31.45 -22.52 -16.99
C THR A 43 30.59 -21.64 -17.91
N LEU A 44 30.83 -20.33 -17.84
CA LEU A 44 30.16 -19.33 -18.68
C LEU A 44 30.72 -19.39 -20.10
N GLY A 45 29.98 -20.02 -21.02
CA GLY A 45 30.19 -19.84 -22.46
C GLY A 45 29.78 -18.42 -22.91
N PRO A 46 30.33 -17.91 -24.03
CA PRO A 46 30.05 -16.54 -24.49
C PRO A 46 28.56 -16.39 -24.84
N GLY A 47 27.89 -15.46 -24.15
CA GLY A 47 26.45 -15.23 -24.24
C GLY A 47 26.02 -14.70 -25.62
N ARG A 48 24.96 -15.28 -26.18
CA ARG A 48 24.25 -14.71 -27.34
C ARG A 48 23.63 -13.34 -26.97
N PRO A 49 23.64 -12.34 -27.87
CA PRO A 49 22.94 -11.09 -27.65
C PRO A 49 21.42 -11.33 -27.57
N ARG A 50 20.77 -10.76 -26.55
CA ARG A 50 19.30 -10.83 -26.37
C ARG A 50 18.63 -9.90 -27.38
N THR A 51 18.02 -10.45 -28.43
CA THR A 51 17.38 -9.71 -29.53
C THR A 51 15.86 -9.56 -29.35
N SER A 52 15.40 -9.21 -28.14
CA SER A 52 14.01 -8.76 -27.97
C SER A 52 13.99 -7.24 -28.01
N PRO A 53 13.15 -6.59 -28.83
CA PRO A 53 13.07 -5.13 -28.85
C PRO A 53 12.66 -4.63 -27.46
N LEU A 54 13.55 -3.91 -26.79
CA LEU A 54 13.29 -3.28 -25.50
C LEU A 54 12.24 -2.19 -25.74
N ARG A 55 11.04 -2.38 -25.17
CA ARG A 55 10.00 -1.35 -25.21
C ARG A 55 10.21 -0.37 -24.06
N PRO A 56 10.17 0.95 -24.30
CA PRO A 56 10.23 1.94 -23.24
C PRO A 56 9.02 1.82 -22.31
N VAL A 57 9.29 1.85 -21.01
CA VAL A 57 8.31 2.14 -19.97
C VAL A 57 8.30 3.66 -19.79
N SER A 58 7.49 4.35 -20.62
CA SER A 58 7.26 5.79 -20.46
C SER A 58 6.43 6.04 -19.22
N THR A 59 6.83 7.02 -18.43
CA THR A 59 6.42 7.07 -17.03
C THR A 59 6.70 8.44 -16.49
N TYR A 60 5.82 8.92 -15.60
CA TYR A 60 6.18 9.92 -14.61
C TYR A 60 6.06 9.30 -13.21
N SER A 61 7.06 9.54 -12.38
CA SER A 61 7.11 9.02 -11.02
C SER A 61 7.72 10.02 -10.05
N ILE A 62 7.46 9.78 -8.78
CA ILE A 62 7.98 10.56 -7.67
C ILE A 62 8.47 9.60 -6.58
N ILE A 63 9.62 9.92 -5.99
CA ILE A 63 10.08 9.34 -4.73
C ILE A 63 10.19 10.44 -3.69
N ALA A 64 9.84 10.16 -2.44
CA ALA A 64 9.94 11.15 -1.38
C ALA A 64 10.09 10.52 0.02
N ILE A 65 10.58 11.31 0.96
CA ILE A 65 10.66 10.99 2.39
C ILE A 65 10.05 12.11 3.23
N ASP A 66 9.27 11.71 4.22
CA ASP A 66 8.76 12.54 5.30
C ASP A 66 9.29 12.00 6.64
N PRO A 67 10.43 12.51 7.13
CA PRO A 67 11.03 12.03 8.37
C PRO A 67 10.17 12.29 9.61
N GLU A 68 9.33 13.33 9.59
CA GLU A 68 8.44 13.70 10.68
C GLU A 68 7.28 12.70 10.78
N ALA A 69 6.67 12.37 9.65
CA ALA A 69 5.63 11.33 9.56
C ALA A 69 6.19 9.89 9.69
N ASN A 70 7.52 9.71 9.69
CA ASN A 70 8.18 8.40 9.66
C ASN A 70 7.88 7.59 8.39
N GLU A 71 7.75 8.26 7.23
CA GLU A 71 7.33 7.63 5.98
C GLU A 71 8.28 7.96 4.83
N MET A 72 8.47 7.02 3.91
CA MET A 72 9.09 7.25 2.61
C MET A 72 8.38 6.39 1.57
N GLY A 73 8.36 6.84 0.32
CA GLY A 73 7.59 6.13 -0.69
C GLY A 73 7.87 6.56 -2.11
N VAL A 74 7.25 5.81 -3.01
CA VAL A 74 7.30 5.97 -4.46
C VAL A 74 5.88 5.91 -5.01
N ALA A 75 5.59 6.76 -5.99
CA ALA A 75 4.35 6.69 -6.76
C ALA A 75 4.63 6.88 -8.25
N VAL A 76 3.84 6.24 -9.09
CA VAL A 76 4.09 6.14 -10.52
C VAL A 76 2.79 6.04 -11.33
N GLN A 77 2.81 6.55 -12.56
CA GLN A 77 1.81 6.29 -13.59
C GLN A 77 2.48 6.07 -14.95
N SER A 78 1.89 5.18 -15.76
CA SER A 78 2.35 4.91 -17.11
C SER A 78 1.23 4.44 -18.05
N HIS A 79 1.39 4.65 -19.36
CA HIS A 79 0.71 3.86 -20.38
C HIS A 79 1.46 2.53 -20.64
N TRP A 80 1.61 1.74 -19.59
CA TRP A 80 2.21 0.41 -19.60
C TRP A 80 1.39 -0.48 -18.68
N PHE A 81 1.25 -1.76 -19.02
CA PHE A 81 0.55 -2.70 -18.14
C PHE A 81 1.36 -2.95 -16.88
N SER A 82 0.72 -2.82 -15.72
CA SER A 82 1.32 -3.19 -14.42
C SER A 82 2.64 -2.48 -14.06
N VAL A 83 2.71 -1.17 -14.24
CA VAL A 83 3.94 -0.39 -14.02
C VAL A 83 4.51 -0.52 -12.59
N GLY A 84 3.66 -0.72 -11.59
CA GLY A 84 4.08 -0.83 -10.18
C GLY A 84 5.05 -1.98 -9.94
N SER A 85 4.86 -3.11 -10.62
CA SER A 85 5.74 -4.28 -10.47
C SER A 85 7.18 -4.04 -10.95
N VAL A 86 7.38 -3.00 -11.77
CA VAL A 86 8.65 -2.66 -12.41
C VAL A 86 9.33 -1.47 -11.73
N VAL A 87 8.55 -0.44 -11.39
CA VAL A 87 9.09 0.87 -10.99
C VAL A 87 9.12 1.07 -9.48
N THR A 88 8.17 0.52 -8.71
CA THR A 88 8.00 0.92 -7.30
C THR A 88 8.77 0.03 -6.33
N TRP A 89 10.02 0.39 -6.03
CA TRP A 89 10.86 -0.28 -5.03
C TRP A 89 10.98 0.58 -3.78
N ALA A 90 10.63 0.02 -2.63
CA ALA A 90 10.79 0.69 -1.34
C ALA A 90 10.96 -0.36 -0.25
N GLU A 91 11.92 -0.14 0.64
CA GLU A 91 12.21 -1.03 1.75
C GLU A 91 12.30 -0.26 3.06
N PRO A 92 11.54 -0.66 4.10
CA PRO A 92 11.54 0.03 5.37
C PRO A 92 12.94 0.12 5.98
N GLY A 93 13.33 1.29 6.47
CA GLY A 93 14.65 1.51 7.07
C GLY A 93 15.83 1.58 6.10
N VAL A 94 15.62 1.40 4.79
CA VAL A 94 16.69 1.34 3.79
C VAL A 94 16.59 2.50 2.80
N GLY A 95 15.54 2.52 1.97
CA GLY A 95 15.39 3.54 0.94
C GLY A 95 14.29 3.23 -0.07
N VAL A 96 14.27 4.03 -1.12
CA VAL A 96 13.29 4.04 -2.21
C VAL A 96 14.03 4.15 -3.54
N VAL A 97 13.61 3.36 -4.54
CA VAL A 97 14.14 3.40 -5.90
C VAL A 97 12.99 3.43 -6.91
N ALA A 98 13.08 4.33 -7.89
CA ALA A 98 12.25 4.33 -9.08
C ALA A 98 13.13 4.14 -10.32
N THR A 99 12.93 3.06 -11.07
CA THR A 99 13.64 2.77 -12.33
C THR A 99 12.65 2.73 -13.50
N GLN A 100 12.86 3.53 -14.54
CA GLN A 100 11.92 3.75 -15.66
C GLN A 100 12.66 3.99 -17.00
N SER A 101 11.92 4.32 -18.08
CA SER A 101 12.39 4.39 -19.48
C SER A 101 12.66 3.00 -20.07
N LEU A 102 13.76 2.76 -20.78
CA LEU A 102 14.19 1.39 -21.13
C LEU A 102 14.73 0.74 -19.85
N VAL A 103 13.80 0.25 -19.03
CA VAL A 103 14.08 -0.21 -17.67
C VAL A 103 15.10 -1.35 -17.67
N ASP A 104 16.04 -1.25 -16.75
CA ASP A 104 16.68 -2.40 -16.15
C ASP A 104 16.13 -2.55 -14.72
N VAL A 105 15.38 -3.63 -14.49
CA VAL A 105 14.70 -3.91 -13.22
C VAL A 105 15.70 -4.08 -12.09
N SER A 106 16.92 -4.51 -12.41
CA SER A 106 17.97 -4.80 -11.42
C SER A 106 18.35 -3.57 -10.57
N TYR A 107 18.18 -2.34 -11.07
CA TYR A 107 18.43 -1.11 -10.30
C TYR A 107 17.61 -1.03 -9.02
N GLY A 108 16.39 -1.58 -9.02
CA GLY A 108 15.51 -1.60 -7.85
C GLY A 108 16.11 -2.36 -6.67
N PRO A 109 16.19 -3.71 -6.74
CA PRO A 109 16.73 -4.53 -5.66
C PRO A 109 18.22 -4.24 -5.40
N LEU A 110 19.06 -4.08 -6.43
CA LEU A 110 20.49 -3.82 -6.21
C LEU A 110 20.75 -2.44 -5.59
N GLY A 111 19.95 -1.43 -5.93
CA GLY A 111 20.03 -0.11 -5.30
C GLY A 111 19.70 -0.19 -3.80
N LEU A 112 18.61 -0.90 -3.46
CA LEU A 112 18.25 -1.18 -2.06
C LEU A 112 19.33 -1.98 -1.34
N ASP A 113 19.91 -3.00 -1.97
CA ASP A 113 20.99 -3.82 -1.39
C ASP A 113 22.23 -2.98 -1.05
N LEU A 114 22.64 -2.09 -1.97
CA LEU A 114 23.77 -1.19 -1.75
C LEU A 114 23.49 -0.21 -0.61
N MET A 115 22.29 0.38 -0.56
CA MET A 115 21.88 1.28 0.53
C MET A 115 21.81 0.55 1.88
N ARG A 116 21.30 -0.69 1.90
CA ARG A 116 21.31 -1.56 3.10
C ARG A 116 22.74 -1.87 3.56
N GLY A 117 23.66 -2.03 2.61
CA GLY A 117 25.09 -2.16 2.86
C GLY A 117 25.79 -0.87 3.33
N GLY A 118 25.05 0.22 3.54
CA GLY A 118 25.55 1.47 4.11
C GLY A 118 25.90 2.56 3.09
N LYS A 119 25.77 2.28 1.79
CA LYS A 119 25.96 3.32 0.75
C LYS A 119 24.88 4.39 0.83
N THR A 120 25.23 5.60 0.44
CA THR A 120 24.24 6.64 0.14
C THR A 120 23.50 6.33 -1.16
N ALA A 121 22.31 6.91 -1.35
CA ALA A 121 21.58 6.82 -2.61
C ALA A 121 22.46 7.24 -3.81
N SER A 122 23.25 8.31 -3.65
CA SER A 122 24.20 8.79 -4.67
C SER A 122 25.26 7.75 -5.00
N GLU A 123 25.95 7.19 -3.99
CA GLU A 123 26.97 6.17 -4.21
C GLU A 123 26.39 4.89 -4.86
N ALA A 124 25.19 4.48 -4.44
CA ALA A 124 24.50 3.31 -4.98
C ALA A 124 24.18 3.51 -6.47
N LEU A 125 23.55 4.63 -6.82
CA LEU A 125 23.23 4.93 -8.22
C LEU A 125 24.49 5.04 -9.09
N GLN A 126 25.54 5.72 -8.60
CA GLN A 126 26.79 5.85 -9.33
C GLN A 126 27.51 4.51 -9.55
N ALA A 127 27.43 3.59 -8.58
CA ALA A 127 27.98 2.25 -8.74
C ALA A 127 27.27 1.46 -9.85
N LEU A 128 25.92 1.52 -9.89
CA LEU A 128 25.12 0.84 -10.90
C LEU A 128 25.31 1.43 -12.30
N LEU A 129 25.32 2.76 -12.42
CA LEU A 129 25.55 3.43 -13.71
C LEU A 129 26.94 3.16 -14.28
N ARG A 130 27.96 2.94 -13.45
CA ARG A 130 29.29 2.54 -13.94
C ARG A 130 29.32 1.14 -14.53
N ALA A 131 28.46 0.24 -14.04
CA ALA A 131 28.37 -1.13 -14.51
C ALA A 131 27.43 -1.32 -15.73
N ASP A 132 26.58 -0.33 -16.03
CA ASP A 132 25.59 -0.39 -17.11
C ASP A 132 26.03 0.39 -18.35
N GLU A 133 26.48 -0.32 -19.40
CA GLU A 133 26.78 0.27 -20.72
C GLU A 133 25.54 0.93 -21.36
N GLY A 134 24.33 0.49 -20.95
CA GLY A 134 23.05 1.03 -21.38
C GLY A 134 22.57 2.25 -20.58
N ARG A 135 23.37 2.80 -19.66
CA ARG A 135 22.96 3.92 -18.77
C ARG A 135 22.30 5.10 -19.47
N GLU A 136 22.66 5.38 -20.72
CA GLU A 136 22.11 6.51 -21.48
C GLU A 136 20.64 6.31 -21.89
N VAL A 137 20.08 5.10 -21.84
CA VAL A 137 18.64 4.87 -22.08
C VAL A 137 17.84 4.69 -20.78
N ARG A 138 18.50 4.79 -19.62
CA ARG A 138 17.88 4.60 -18.30
C ARG A 138 17.42 5.93 -17.72
N GLN A 139 16.36 5.87 -16.91
CA GLN A 139 16.01 6.94 -15.99
C GLN A 139 15.77 6.33 -14.62
N VAL A 140 16.49 6.81 -13.60
CA VAL A 140 16.48 6.21 -12.26
C VAL A 140 16.53 7.31 -11.21
N ALA A 141 15.73 7.20 -10.16
CA ALA A 141 15.83 8.01 -8.95
C ALA A 141 16.00 7.11 -7.73
N MET A 142 16.85 7.52 -6.79
CA MET A 142 17.10 6.83 -5.53
C MET A 142 17.04 7.80 -4.36
N LEU A 143 16.49 7.34 -3.25
CA LEU A 143 16.40 8.05 -1.99
C LEU A 143 16.78 7.09 -0.86
N ASP A 144 17.71 7.50 0.01
CA ASP A 144 18.05 6.70 1.19
C ASP A 144 17.32 7.19 2.44
N VAL A 145 17.31 6.34 3.49
CA VAL A 145 16.64 6.64 4.77
C VAL A 145 17.15 7.92 5.48
N ARG A 146 18.34 8.43 5.11
CA ARG A 146 18.90 9.68 5.63
C ARG A 146 18.43 10.91 4.84
N GLY A 147 17.65 10.72 3.79
CA GLY A 147 17.14 11.78 2.93
C GLY A 147 18.11 12.22 1.84
N ASN A 148 19.17 11.46 1.55
CA ASN A 148 19.97 11.73 0.35
C ASN A 148 19.18 11.32 -0.87
N VAL A 149 19.03 12.24 -1.83
CA VAL A 149 18.28 12.02 -3.06
C VAL A 149 19.19 12.19 -4.26
N VAL A 150 19.06 11.29 -5.24
CA VAL A 150 19.78 11.39 -6.51
C VAL A 150 18.87 10.91 -7.65
N ALA A 151 19.04 11.48 -8.83
CA ALA A 151 18.38 11.02 -10.04
C ALA A 151 19.34 11.05 -11.23
N HIS A 152 19.03 10.21 -12.22
CA HIS A 152 19.73 10.10 -13.49
C HIS A 152 18.69 10.06 -14.61
N THR A 153 18.93 10.82 -15.68
CA THR A 153 18.17 10.74 -16.93
C THR A 153 19.19 10.65 -18.04
N GLY A 154 19.28 9.47 -18.65
CA GLY A 154 20.23 9.23 -19.73
C GLY A 154 19.91 10.05 -20.98
N SER A 155 20.95 10.44 -21.71
CA SER A 155 20.86 11.32 -22.89
C SER A 155 20.06 10.74 -24.07
N ARG A 156 19.78 9.44 -24.04
CA ARG A 156 19.01 8.70 -25.06
C ARG A 156 17.63 8.24 -24.55
N CYS A 157 17.13 8.78 -23.44
CA CYS A 157 15.71 8.68 -23.12
C CYS A 157 14.90 9.39 -24.21
N ILE A 158 13.69 8.88 -24.53
CA ILE A 158 12.85 9.51 -25.56
C ILE A 158 12.50 10.94 -25.09
N PRO A 159 12.56 11.97 -25.97
CA PRO A 159 12.43 13.38 -25.60
C PRO A 159 11.20 13.77 -24.79
N GLU A 160 11.27 14.98 -24.24
CA GLU A 160 10.53 15.41 -23.06
C GLU A 160 10.80 14.47 -21.88
N ALA A 161 12.09 14.23 -21.64
CA ALA A 161 12.61 13.46 -20.52
C ALA A 161 13.49 14.33 -19.63
N GLY A 162 13.23 14.27 -18.33
CA GLY A 162 13.93 15.06 -17.33
C GLY A 162 13.56 14.65 -15.92
N HIS A 163 14.20 15.31 -14.96
CA HIS A 163 13.92 15.15 -13.55
C HIS A 163 14.18 16.46 -12.81
N GLN A 164 13.63 16.57 -11.61
CA GLN A 164 13.93 17.62 -10.65
C GLN A 164 14.11 16.99 -9.28
N VAL A 165 15.28 17.23 -8.68
CA VAL A 165 15.58 16.85 -7.30
C VAL A 165 15.31 18.05 -6.41
N GLY A 166 14.52 17.84 -5.36
CA GLY A 166 14.25 18.84 -4.32
C GLY A 166 14.61 18.34 -2.94
N LYS A 167 14.25 19.11 -1.91
CA LYS A 167 14.48 18.70 -0.52
C LYS A 167 13.60 17.48 -0.22
N ASN A 168 14.22 16.34 0.07
CA ASN A 168 13.56 15.08 0.44
C ASN A 168 12.70 14.43 -0.66
N TYR A 169 12.88 14.79 -1.93
CA TYR A 169 12.15 14.14 -3.03
C TYR A 169 12.86 14.25 -4.38
N SER A 170 12.48 13.39 -5.32
CA SER A 170 12.77 13.53 -6.74
C SER A 170 11.53 13.22 -7.56
N VAL A 171 11.30 14.02 -8.60
CA VAL A 171 10.30 13.78 -9.65
C VAL A 171 11.00 13.56 -10.98
N GLN A 172 10.54 12.60 -11.76
CA GLN A 172 11.17 12.21 -13.01
C GLN A 172 10.13 11.77 -14.02
N ALA A 173 10.33 12.14 -15.28
CA ALA A 173 9.46 11.73 -16.38
C ALA A 173 10.22 11.55 -17.69
N ASN A 174 9.72 10.72 -18.60
CA ASN A 174 10.24 10.52 -19.95
C ASN A 174 9.12 10.23 -20.94
N LEU A 175 9.29 10.56 -22.24
CA LEU A 175 8.24 10.44 -23.27
C LEU A 175 6.95 11.19 -22.84
N MET A 176 7.13 12.40 -22.33
CA MET A 176 6.01 13.26 -21.95
C MET A 176 5.48 14.04 -23.15
N LEU A 177 4.26 14.56 -23.05
CA LEU A 177 3.76 15.54 -24.02
C LEU A 177 4.52 16.87 -23.95
N LYS A 178 5.02 17.25 -22.77
CA LYS A 178 5.70 18.53 -22.51
C LYS A 178 6.77 18.40 -21.41
N ALA A 179 7.83 19.19 -21.51
CA ALA A 179 8.84 19.35 -20.45
C ALA A 179 8.32 20.05 -19.19
N THR A 180 7.11 20.61 -19.22
CA THR A 180 6.46 21.22 -18.04
C THR A 180 5.97 20.21 -17.02
N VAL A 181 5.98 18.90 -17.34
CA VAL A 181 5.51 17.83 -16.45
C VAL A 181 6.28 17.77 -15.12
N TRP A 182 7.59 17.54 -15.11
CA TRP A 182 8.32 17.38 -13.84
C TRP A 182 8.39 18.68 -13.00
N PRO A 183 8.46 19.90 -13.57
CA PRO A 183 8.30 21.11 -12.76
C PRO A 183 6.92 21.25 -12.12
N ALA A 184 5.85 20.82 -12.82
CA ALA A 184 4.50 20.81 -12.25
C ALA A 184 4.36 19.79 -11.12
N MET A 185 4.92 18.59 -11.28
CA MET A 185 4.97 17.57 -10.23
C MET A 185 5.66 18.08 -8.96
N ALA A 186 6.84 18.69 -9.12
CA ALA A 186 7.60 19.26 -8.01
C ALA A 186 6.80 20.33 -7.26
N ARG A 187 6.21 21.28 -8.00
CA ARG A 187 5.39 22.34 -7.42
C ARG A 187 4.20 21.78 -6.64
N ALA A 188 3.50 20.79 -7.20
CA ALA A 188 2.36 20.16 -6.53
C ALA A 188 2.80 19.46 -5.24
N PHE A 189 3.90 18.70 -5.27
CA PHE A 189 4.42 18.02 -4.09
C PHE A 189 4.83 18.98 -2.96
N GLU A 190 5.42 20.12 -3.33
CA GLU A 190 5.89 21.15 -2.39
C GLU A 190 4.76 21.99 -1.79
N THR A 191 3.66 22.18 -2.52
CA THR A 191 2.56 23.07 -2.10
C THR A 191 1.37 22.34 -1.50
N THR A 192 1.19 21.06 -1.82
CA THR A 192 0.14 20.22 -1.24
C THR A 192 0.41 19.95 0.25
N LYS A 193 -0.61 20.18 1.06
CA LYS A 193 -0.64 19.83 2.48
C LYS A 193 -1.26 18.45 2.65
N GLY A 194 -0.92 17.77 3.74
CA GLY A 194 -1.45 16.44 4.07
C GLY A 194 -0.33 15.43 4.31
N ASP A 195 -0.71 14.17 4.40
CA ASP A 195 0.23 13.06 4.54
C ASP A 195 1.05 12.82 3.26
N LEU A 196 2.04 11.92 3.34
CA LEU A 196 2.90 11.61 2.21
C LEU A 196 2.10 11.06 1.02
N ALA A 197 1.07 10.24 1.28
CA ALA A 197 0.22 9.68 0.22
C ALA A 197 -0.49 10.76 -0.60
N GLU A 198 -1.06 11.78 0.05
CA GLU A 198 -1.73 12.89 -0.64
C GLU A 198 -0.74 13.71 -1.47
N ARG A 199 0.45 13.97 -0.94
CA ARG A 199 1.49 14.74 -1.64
C ARG A 199 2.04 13.99 -2.86
N LEU A 200 2.28 12.68 -2.73
CA LEU A 200 2.67 11.82 -3.85
C LEU A 200 1.58 11.77 -4.93
N MET A 201 0.31 11.63 -4.52
CA MET A 201 -0.83 11.61 -5.43
C MET A 201 -0.99 12.93 -6.18
N ALA A 202 -0.86 14.07 -5.49
CA ALA A 202 -0.95 15.40 -6.11
C ALA A 202 0.14 15.62 -7.17
N ALA A 203 1.36 15.10 -6.95
CA ALA A 203 2.41 15.15 -7.96
C ALA A 203 2.03 14.40 -9.24
N LEU A 204 1.47 13.19 -9.11
CA LEU A 204 1.01 12.41 -10.28
C LEU A 204 -0.13 13.11 -11.02
N GLU A 205 -1.08 13.71 -10.31
CA GLU A 205 -2.19 14.44 -10.92
C GLU A 205 -1.74 15.70 -11.65
N ALA A 206 -0.73 16.40 -11.11
CA ALA A 206 -0.13 17.56 -11.78
C ALA A 206 0.57 17.16 -13.08
N ALA A 207 1.24 16.00 -13.12
CA ALA A 207 1.81 15.47 -14.36
C ALA A 207 0.74 15.17 -15.41
N GLU A 208 -0.34 14.48 -15.02
CA GLU A 208 -1.47 14.19 -15.91
C GLU A 208 -2.13 15.48 -16.45
N ALA A 209 -2.27 16.51 -15.61
CA ALA A 209 -2.81 17.81 -16.02
C ALA A 209 -1.95 18.54 -17.06
N GLU A 210 -0.64 18.32 -17.06
CA GLU A 210 0.29 18.83 -18.08
C GLU A 210 0.29 18.01 -19.38
N GLY A 211 -0.46 16.90 -19.41
CA GLY A 211 -0.60 15.98 -20.55
C GLY A 211 0.08 14.63 -20.36
N GLY A 212 0.89 14.47 -19.31
CA GLY A 212 1.47 13.19 -18.89
C GLY A 212 2.24 12.45 -20.00
N ASP A 213 2.16 11.13 -19.95
CA ASP A 213 2.71 10.22 -20.96
C ASP A 213 2.03 10.46 -22.30
N LEU A 214 2.83 10.74 -23.34
CA LEU A 214 2.37 11.06 -24.70
C LEU A 214 1.39 10.02 -25.27
N ARG A 215 1.47 8.78 -24.78
CA ARG A 215 0.66 7.66 -25.27
C ARG A 215 -0.70 7.55 -24.58
N GLY A 216 -0.93 8.31 -23.50
CA GLY A 216 -2.12 8.24 -22.66
C GLY A 216 -1.84 7.62 -21.29
N ARG A 217 -2.78 6.82 -20.76
CA ARG A 217 -2.72 6.29 -19.40
C ARG A 217 -3.27 4.88 -19.31
N GLN A 218 -2.64 4.03 -18.49
CA GLN A 218 -3.07 2.64 -18.32
C GLN A 218 -2.98 2.15 -16.88
N SER A 219 -1.84 2.36 -16.21
CA SER A 219 -1.60 1.82 -14.87
C SER A 219 -1.02 2.89 -13.95
N ALA A 220 -1.16 2.67 -12.65
CA ALA A 220 -0.58 3.51 -11.60
C ALA A 220 -0.33 2.70 -10.33
N ALA A 221 0.63 3.14 -9.52
CA ALA A 221 0.94 2.49 -8.25
C ALA A 221 1.49 3.47 -7.22
N ILE A 222 1.32 3.13 -5.94
CA ILE A 222 1.93 3.81 -4.80
C ILE A 222 2.42 2.78 -3.80
N LYS A 223 3.62 3.01 -3.26
CA LYS A 223 4.20 2.21 -2.18
C LYS A 223 4.83 3.15 -1.15
N ILE A 224 4.41 3.02 0.10
CA ILE A 224 4.90 3.79 1.25
C ILE A 224 5.33 2.81 2.33
N VAL A 225 6.51 3.06 2.90
CA VAL A 225 7.14 2.25 3.95
C VAL A 225 7.63 3.15 5.08
N ARG A 226 7.88 2.57 6.26
CA ARG A 226 8.42 3.32 7.39
C ARG A 226 9.90 3.67 7.22
N VAL A 227 10.28 4.90 7.58
CA VAL A 227 11.68 5.33 7.65
C VAL A 227 12.39 4.64 8.81
N ARG A 228 11.75 4.57 9.96
CA ARG A 228 12.22 3.88 11.17
C ARG A 228 11.24 2.72 11.42
N PRO A 229 11.59 1.49 10.99
CA PRO A 229 10.71 0.35 11.13
C PRO A 229 10.59 -0.10 12.59
N GLU A 230 9.39 -0.57 12.97
CA GLU A 230 9.08 -1.09 14.29
C GLU A 230 8.45 -2.48 14.17
N GLY A 231 8.80 -3.37 15.11
CA GLY A 231 8.28 -4.72 15.12
C GLY A 231 8.61 -5.53 13.85
N PRO A 232 7.75 -6.46 13.44
CA PRO A 232 8.05 -7.35 12.31
C PRO A 232 7.98 -6.64 10.96
N TRP A 233 8.83 -7.06 10.02
CA TRP A 233 9.03 -6.39 8.72
C TRP A 233 7.74 -6.17 7.92
N TRP A 234 6.78 -7.09 7.97
CA TRP A 234 5.51 -6.98 7.24
C TRP A 234 4.58 -5.87 7.74
N ARG A 235 4.76 -5.36 8.98
CA ARG A 235 4.01 -4.21 9.52
C ARG A 235 4.59 -2.84 9.13
N ASN A 236 5.71 -2.85 8.41
CA ASN A 236 6.46 -1.63 8.07
C ASN A 236 6.18 -1.15 6.65
N VAL A 237 5.34 -1.86 5.90
CA VAL A 237 4.69 -1.35 4.69
C VAL A 237 3.43 -0.61 5.14
N VAL A 238 3.41 0.71 4.93
CA VAL A 238 2.30 1.59 5.31
C VAL A 238 1.16 1.51 4.30
N MET A 239 1.51 1.44 3.02
CA MET A 239 0.56 1.35 1.91
C MET A 239 1.24 0.73 0.70
N GLU A 240 0.61 -0.24 0.04
CA GLU A 240 1.06 -0.75 -1.26
C GLU A 240 -0.18 -1.03 -2.12
N LEU A 241 -0.44 -0.14 -3.08
CA LEU A 241 -1.63 -0.19 -3.93
C LEU A 241 -1.22 -0.08 -5.39
N ARG A 242 -1.89 -0.87 -6.24
CA ARG A 242 -1.62 -0.94 -7.68
C ARG A 242 -2.93 -0.97 -8.46
N VAL A 243 -2.94 -0.23 -9.56
CA VAL A 243 -3.95 -0.28 -10.61
C VAL A 243 -3.22 -0.78 -11.86
N GLU A 244 -3.40 -2.06 -12.18
CA GLU A 244 -2.59 -2.72 -13.21
C GLU A 244 -3.03 -2.36 -14.64
N ASP A 245 -4.33 -2.09 -14.83
CA ASP A 245 -4.94 -1.66 -16.09
C ASP A 245 -6.28 -0.93 -15.81
N HIS A 246 -6.38 0.34 -16.19
CA HIS A 246 -7.60 1.13 -16.08
C HIS A 246 -7.53 2.36 -17.00
N PRO A 247 -8.64 2.79 -17.65
CA PRO A 247 -8.65 3.99 -18.50
C PRO A 247 -8.47 5.32 -17.73
N ALA A 248 -8.60 5.28 -16.40
CA ALA A 248 -8.36 6.42 -15.50
C ALA A 248 -7.62 5.94 -14.24
N PRO A 249 -6.34 5.55 -14.34
CA PRO A 249 -5.66 4.82 -13.28
C PRO A 249 -5.40 5.69 -12.04
N LEU A 250 -5.17 7.00 -12.20
CA LEU A 250 -5.00 7.91 -11.06
C LEU A 250 -6.30 8.10 -10.25
N LYS A 251 -7.45 8.19 -10.92
CA LYS A 251 -8.76 8.26 -10.23
C LYS A 251 -9.00 6.99 -9.42
N GLU A 252 -8.69 5.84 -10.01
CA GLU A 252 -8.84 4.55 -9.34
C GLU A 252 -7.84 4.40 -8.19
N LEU A 253 -6.58 4.82 -8.37
CA LEU A 253 -5.59 4.82 -7.29
C LEU A 253 -6.05 5.69 -6.12
N ARG A 254 -6.60 6.88 -6.38
CA ARG A 254 -7.17 7.76 -5.34
C ARG A 254 -8.35 7.09 -4.61
N ARG A 255 -9.23 6.39 -5.33
CA ARG A 255 -10.31 5.60 -4.73
C ARG A 255 -9.74 4.51 -3.80
N LEU A 256 -8.70 3.80 -4.24
CA LEU A 256 -8.03 2.76 -3.45
C LEU A 256 -7.34 3.35 -2.20
N ILE A 257 -6.71 4.53 -2.29
CA ILE A 257 -6.13 5.24 -1.14
C ILE A 257 -7.21 5.56 -0.10
N GLN A 258 -8.37 6.08 -0.53
CA GLN A 258 -9.50 6.34 0.37
C GLN A 258 -10.03 5.07 1.02
N LEU A 259 -10.17 3.99 0.24
CA LEU A 259 -10.62 2.69 0.75
C LEU A 259 -9.61 2.09 1.74
N HIS A 260 -8.31 2.22 1.48
CA HIS A 260 -7.25 1.81 2.40
C HIS A 260 -7.33 2.57 3.72
N ARG A 261 -7.52 3.90 3.68
CA ARG A 261 -7.74 4.72 4.89
C ARG A 261 -8.99 4.29 5.66
N ALA A 262 -10.09 4.01 4.96
CA ALA A 262 -11.31 3.52 5.57
C ALA A 262 -11.11 2.18 6.29
N TYR A 263 -10.36 1.23 5.69
CA TYR A 263 -10.02 -0.03 6.35
C TYR A 263 -9.07 0.15 7.55
N ALA A 264 -8.16 1.12 7.50
CA ALA A 264 -7.32 1.44 8.65
C ALA A 264 -8.17 1.92 9.85
N HIS A 265 -9.17 2.76 9.61
CA HIS A 265 -10.13 3.17 10.63
C HIS A 265 -10.99 1.98 11.13
N MET A 266 -11.45 1.10 10.25
CA MET A 266 -12.16 -0.12 10.68
C MET A 266 -11.32 -0.97 11.64
N ASN A 267 -10.06 -1.24 11.28
CA ASN A 267 -9.16 -2.02 12.11
C ASN A 267 -8.88 -1.35 13.46
N ALA A 268 -8.77 -0.01 13.48
CA ALA A 268 -8.63 0.75 14.71
C ALA A 268 -9.89 0.68 15.59
N GLY A 269 -11.08 0.70 14.97
CA GLY A 269 -12.35 0.52 15.65
C GLY A 269 -12.48 -0.85 16.31
N ASP A 270 -12.16 -1.91 15.57
CA ASP A 270 -12.16 -3.29 16.08
C ASP A 270 -11.18 -3.45 17.26
N ALA A 271 -9.97 -2.92 17.13
CA ALA A 271 -8.96 -2.95 18.19
C ALA A 271 -9.39 -2.16 19.45
N ALA A 272 -10.22 -1.13 19.30
CA ALA A 272 -10.78 -0.38 20.41
C ALA A 272 -11.94 -1.14 21.08
N LEU A 273 -12.80 -1.80 20.30
CA LEU A 273 -13.84 -2.70 20.83
C LEU A 273 -13.24 -3.83 21.67
N GLU A 274 -12.15 -4.45 21.22
CA GLU A 274 -11.46 -5.50 21.98
C GLU A 274 -10.97 -5.03 23.35
N LYS A 275 -10.68 -3.73 23.49
CA LYS A 275 -10.27 -3.08 24.74
C LYS A 275 -11.43 -2.49 25.54
N ASN A 276 -12.67 -2.70 25.10
CA ASN A 276 -13.89 -2.07 25.62
C ASN A 276 -13.86 -0.52 25.58
N ASP A 277 -13.06 0.09 24.69
CA ASP A 277 -13.06 1.54 24.45
C ASP A 277 -14.11 1.89 23.38
N MET A 278 -15.36 1.98 23.83
CA MET A 278 -16.51 2.23 22.96
C MET A 278 -16.46 3.60 22.30
N ALA A 279 -15.94 4.62 22.98
CA ALA A 279 -15.89 5.98 22.46
C ALA A 279 -14.95 6.06 21.25
N THR A 280 -13.77 5.45 21.37
CA THR A 280 -12.85 5.35 20.24
C THR A 280 -13.43 4.48 19.13
N ALA A 281 -13.97 3.30 19.45
CA ALA A 281 -14.53 2.39 18.45
C ALA A 281 -15.57 3.06 17.55
N MET A 282 -16.55 3.75 18.14
CA MET A 282 -17.60 4.44 17.38
C MET A 282 -17.04 5.58 16.52
N ARG A 283 -16.05 6.32 17.02
CA ARG A 283 -15.40 7.40 16.25
C ARG A 283 -14.68 6.84 15.03
N GLU A 284 -13.93 5.76 15.19
CA GLU A 284 -13.19 5.15 14.08
C GLU A 284 -14.15 4.52 13.05
N TYR A 285 -15.20 3.81 13.47
CA TYR A 285 -16.21 3.30 12.53
C TYR A 285 -16.93 4.41 11.75
N ALA A 286 -17.30 5.50 12.42
CA ALA A 286 -17.90 6.64 11.74
C ALA A 286 -16.94 7.26 10.70
N ALA A 287 -15.64 7.35 11.02
CA ALA A 287 -14.63 7.83 10.07
C ALA A 287 -14.47 6.87 8.87
N ALA A 288 -14.49 5.55 9.10
CA ALA A 288 -14.44 4.55 8.03
C ALA A 288 -15.65 4.66 7.09
N GLU A 289 -16.86 4.74 7.64
CA GLU A 289 -18.11 4.85 6.87
C GLU A 289 -18.19 6.17 6.09
N ALA A 290 -17.66 7.27 6.65
CA ALA A 290 -17.59 8.54 5.94
C ALA A 290 -16.67 8.49 4.71
N LEU A 291 -15.60 7.70 4.78
CA LEU A 291 -14.65 7.51 3.67
C LEU A 291 -15.13 6.49 2.63
N ALA A 292 -15.96 5.52 3.01
CA ALA A 292 -16.45 4.47 2.13
C ALA A 292 -17.94 4.14 2.37
N PRO A 293 -18.87 5.08 2.12
CA PRO A 293 -20.29 4.94 2.50
C PRO A 293 -21.02 3.79 1.79
N ASP A 294 -20.57 3.44 0.58
CA ASP A 294 -21.17 2.38 -0.24
C ASP A 294 -20.61 0.99 0.08
N ASN A 295 -19.60 0.88 0.95
CA ASN A 295 -19.03 -0.41 1.33
C ASN A 295 -19.93 -1.13 2.34
N LEU A 296 -20.72 -2.09 1.83
CA LEU A 296 -21.65 -2.87 2.65
C LEU A 296 -20.93 -3.77 3.66
N GLU A 297 -19.76 -4.31 3.30
CA GLU A 297 -19.02 -5.23 4.16
C GLU A 297 -18.49 -4.52 5.41
N MET A 298 -17.97 -3.31 5.24
CA MET A 298 -17.57 -2.43 6.33
C MET A 298 -18.71 -2.23 7.34
N ARG A 299 -19.89 -1.82 6.87
CA ARG A 299 -21.05 -1.58 7.73
C ARG A 299 -21.56 -2.87 8.37
N PHE A 300 -21.46 -4.00 7.67
CA PHE A 300 -21.82 -5.31 8.20
C PHE A 300 -20.95 -5.67 9.41
N TRP A 301 -19.63 -5.55 9.29
CA TRP A 301 -18.71 -5.90 10.38
C TRP A 301 -18.80 -4.95 11.57
N HIS A 302 -19.06 -3.65 11.35
CA HIS A 302 -19.41 -2.72 12.44
C HIS A 302 -20.65 -3.22 13.22
N ALA A 303 -21.72 -3.61 12.52
CA ALA A 303 -22.91 -4.16 13.18
C ALA A 303 -22.62 -5.47 13.93
N VAL A 304 -21.79 -6.36 13.38
CA VAL A 304 -21.35 -7.58 14.07
C VAL A 304 -20.58 -7.25 15.34
N GLY A 305 -19.67 -6.27 15.30
CA GLY A 305 -18.91 -5.80 16.47
C GLY A 305 -19.83 -5.30 17.58
N LEU A 306 -20.84 -4.51 17.24
CA LEU A 306 -21.88 -4.05 18.17
C LEU A 306 -22.65 -5.20 18.82
N ILE A 307 -23.02 -6.23 18.05
CA ILE A 307 -23.69 -7.42 18.60
C ILE A 307 -22.76 -8.17 19.55
N GLY A 308 -21.47 -8.30 19.22
CA GLY A 308 -20.47 -8.95 20.05
C GLY A 308 -20.33 -8.34 21.44
N VAL A 309 -20.57 -7.03 21.57
CA VAL A 309 -20.58 -6.30 22.86
C VAL A 309 -21.99 -6.09 23.44
N GLY A 310 -22.99 -6.81 22.94
CA GLY A 310 -24.35 -6.83 23.49
C GLY A 310 -25.26 -5.67 23.04
N ARG A 311 -24.87 -4.87 22.05
CA ARG A 311 -25.60 -3.69 21.56
C ARG A 311 -26.46 -3.99 20.32
N LEU A 312 -27.28 -5.05 20.40
CA LEU A 312 -28.10 -5.51 19.28
C LEU A 312 -29.06 -4.44 18.74
N ASP A 313 -29.65 -3.61 19.62
CA ASP A 313 -30.58 -2.56 19.21
C ASP A 313 -29.94 -1.49 18.31
N GLU A 314 -28.64 -1.23 18.49
CA GLU A 314 -27.88 -0.30 17.67
C GLU A 314 -27.33 -0.94 16.39
N ALA A 315 -27.08 -2.25 16.42
CA ALA A 315 -26.68 -3.01 15.25
C ALA A 315 -27.82 -3.16 14.23
N LEU A 316 -29.07 -3.33 14.68
CA LEU A 316 -30.22 -3.62 13.80
C LEU A 316 -30.45 -2.56 12.70
N PRO A 317 -30.45 -1.24 12.97
CA PRO A 317 -30.59 -0.21 11.94
C PRO A 317 -29.50 -0.24 10.86
N ILE A 318 -28.29 -0.69 11.21
CA ILE A 318 -27.16 -0.81 10.27
C ILE A 318 -27.30 -2.11 9.46
N LEU A 319 -27.63 -3.20 10.14
CA LEU A 319 -27.63 -4.55 9.60
C LEU A 319 -28.84 -4.81 8.68
N VAL A 320 -30.05 -4.39 9.05
CA VAL A 320 -31.28 -4.68 8.30
C VAL A 320 -31.22 -4.19 6.83
N PRO A 321 -30.79 -2.95 6.52
CA PRO A 321 -30.63 -2.50 5.14
C PRO A 321 -29.67 -3.37 4.31
N ILE A 322 -28.58 -3.86 4.92
CA ILE A 322 -27.57 -4.70 4.27
C ILE A 322 -28.19 -6.06 3.92
N LEU A 323 -28.87 -6.68 4.90
CA LEU A 323 -29.52 -7.98 4.75
C LEU A 323 -30.66 -7.95 3.71
N ARG A 324 -31.39 -6.83 3.59
CA ARG A 324 -32.42 -6.64 2.56
C ARG A 324 -31.83 -6.49 1.15
N LYS A 325 -30.65 -5.88 1.04
CA LYS A 325 -29.99 -5.65 -0.25
C LYS A 325 -29.40 -6.94 -0.83
N ASP A 326 -28.89 -7.83 0.03
CA ASP A 326 -28.35 -9.12 -0.40
C ASP A 326 -28.49 -10.17 0.72
N ALA A 327 -29.28 -11.20 0.45
CA ALA A 327 -29.57 -12.28 1.40
C ALA A 327 -28.33 -13.11 1.79
N ARG A 328 -27.23 -13.06 1.02
CA ARG A 328 -25.98 -13.75 1.35
C ARG A 328 -25.37 -13.27 2.67
N TRP A 329 -25.60 -12.01 3.05
CA TRP A 329 -25.14 -11.46 4.34
C TRP A 329 -25.84 -12.14 5.52
N MET A 330 -27.09 -12.57 5.37
CA MET A 330 -27.78 -13.33 6.42
C MET A 330 -27.14 -14.70 6.59
N VAL A 331 -26.80 -15.36 5.48
CA VAL A 331 -26.08 -16.65 5.52
C VAL A 331 -24.72 -16.52 6.22
N LEU A 332 -23.99 -15.43 5.98
CA LEU A 332 -22.75 -15.14 6.69
C LEU A 332 -23.01 -14.96 8.20
N LEU A 333 -23.97 -14.11 8.57
CA LEU A 333 -24.32 -13.83 9.96
C LEU A 333 -24.68 -15.12 10.74
N GLU A 334 -25.42 -16.04 10.12
CA GLU A 334 -25.78 -17.35 10.71
C GLU A 334 -24.59 -18.29 10.91
N ARG A 335 -23.47 -18.07 10.22
CA ARG A 335 -22.24 -18.86 10.36
C ARG A 335 -21.33 -18.34 11.46
N LEU A 336 -21.36 -17.04 11.78
CA LEU A 336 -20.46 -16.42 12.75
C LEU A 336 -20.52 -17.03 14.16
N PRO A 337 -21.71 -17.41 14.70
CA PRO A 337 -21.77 -18.10 15.99
C PRO A 337 -20.97 -19.41 16.04
N LYS A 338 -20.96 -20.18 14.93
CA LYS A 338 -20.30 -21.50 14.85
C LYS A 338 -18.79 -21.42 14.99
N VAL A 339 -18.22 -20.25 14.72
CA VAL A 339 -16.78 -19.98 14.79
C VAL A 339 -16.42 -19.02 15.93
N GLY A 340 -17.36 -18.72 16.82
CA GLY A 340 -17.14 -17.86 17.97
C GLY A 340 -16.97 -16.37 17.66
N LEU A 341 -17.31 -15.93 16.44
CA LEU A 341 -17.27 -14.52 16.03
C LEU A 341 -18.54 -13.74 16.41
N LEU A 342 -19.56 -14.43 16.89
CA LEU A 342 -20.81 -13.85 17.39
C LEU A 342 -21.28 -14.69 18.58
N PRO A 343 -21.97 -14.13 19.59
CA PRO A 343 -22.55 -14.94 20.64
C PRO A 343 -23.49 -16.01 20.08
N SER A 344 -23.41 -17.22 20.63
CA SER A 344 -24.22 -18.37 20.19
C SER A 344 -25.67 -18.36 20.70
N ASP A 345 -26.15 -17.20 21.15
CA ASP A 345 -27.53 -17.00 21.60
C ASP A 345 -28.49 -17.00 20.40
N PRO A 346 -29.37 -18.00 20.25
CA PRO A 346 -30.33 -18.05 19.15
C PRO A 346 -31.25 -16.83 19.09
N ALA A 347 -31.52 -16.18 20.23
CA ALA A 347 -32.40 -15.02 20.32
C ALA A 347 -31.87 -13.84 19.47
N ILE A 348 -30.56 -13.72 19.29
CA ILE A 348 -29.95 -12.68 18.44
C ILE A 348 -30.42 -12.85 16.99
N LEU A 349 -30.25 -14.04 16.42
CA LEU A 349 -30.65 -14.31 15.04
C LEU A 349 -32.17 -14.24 14.85
N GLU A 350 -32.94 -14.66 15.84
CA GLU A 350 -34.41 -14.52 15.82
C GLU A 350 -34.84 -13.06 15.79
N ARG A 351 -34.23 -12.20 16.61
CA ARG A 351 -34.50 -10.75 16.60
C ARG A 351 -34.11 -10.11 15.28
N VAL A 352 -32.99 -10.49 14.69
CA VAL A 352 -32.58 -10.02 13.35
C VAL A 352 -33.61 -10.43 12.29
N ARG A 353 -34.04 -11.70 12.28
CA ARG A 353 -35.09 -12.19 11.36
C ARG A 353 -36.43 -11.49 11.58
N ALA A 354 -36.79 -11.20 12.82
CA ALA A 354 -38.01 -10.46 13.14
C ALA A 354 -37.94 -9.01 12.62
N ALA A 355 -36.79 -8.35 12.76
CA ALA A 355 -36.57 -7.00 12.24
C ALA A 355 -36.59 -6.93 10.71
N LEU A 356 -36.16 -8.00 10.01
CA LEU A 356 -36.23 -8.11 8.56
C LEU A 356 -37.66 -8.21 8.00
N LYS A 357 -38.61 -8.73 8.79
CA LYS A 357 -40.01 -8.92 8.41
C LYS A 357 -40.87 -7.65 8.59
N LYS A 358 -40.43 -6.74 9.44
CA LYS A 358 -40.95 -5.37 9.54
C LYS A 358 -40.41 -4.56 8.38
#